data_AF-A0A2G9GDR6-F1
#
_entry.id   AF-A0A2G9GDR6-F1
#
_cell.length_a   1.000
_cell.length_b   1.000
_cell.length_c   1.000
_cell.angle_alpha   90.00
_cell.angle_beta   90.00
_cell.angle_gamma   90.00
#
_symmetry.space_group_name_H-M   'P 1'
#
loop_
_entity.id
_entity.type
_entity.pdbx_description
1 polymer ?
#
loop_
_entity_poly.entity_id
_entity_poly.type
_entity_poly.pdbx_seq_one_letter_code
_entity_poly.pdbx_strand_id
1 'polypeptide(L)'
;MNTMDQSQVTLLENQSSRKKTKLFFILFFIIIFTLIISVIISAFTVLKFPPQSLSANVIVMTLQPACRVTHQYYPCNRSLPSLQNHTHKIHPSDTVGFSIRSVFHEFSTISTLPQKLASKIDNNNIKPALIDCHNLLIDSLNQLNRSQNVEIIDYDEKMVKDLRILMAQVKNNTAKCLDGLDAAAAAAAPQQIVRMKKVKMRIKKAGIYVLNSLEILEKMGKIEEMSDPNFGSILGSFMLHGVGSFSLQYLAMVLLFCVLIVRVFMLRK
;
A
#
# COMPACT_ATOMS: atom_id res chain seq x y z
N MET A 1 -6.29 83.83 -12.24
CA MET A 1 -6.47 82.57 -13.00
C MET A 1 -5.16 81.81 -12.88
N ASN A 2 -5.08 80.77 -12.03
CA ASN A 2 -4.00 79.74 -11.93
C ASN A 2 -4.03 78.90 -10.62
N THR A 3 -5.10 78.92 -9.83
CA THR A 3 -5.23 78.06 -8.63
C THR A 3 -5.85 76.68 -8.92
N MET A 4 -6.23 76.39 -10.16
CA MET A 4 -6.98 75.16 -10.52
C MET A 4 -6.08 73.97 -10.89
N ASP A 5 -4.79 74.20 -11.14
CA ASP A 5 -3.85 73.17 -11.63
C ASP A 5 -3.17 72.37 -10.49
N GLN A 6 -2.88 73.04 -9.37
CA GLN A 6 -2.16 72.45 -8.23
C GLN A 6 -3.01 71.42 -7.44
N SER A 7 -4.33 71.51 -7.53
CA SER A 7 -5.25 70.54 -6.93
C SER A 7 -5.31 69.21 -7.68
N GLN A 8 -5.04 69.18 -8.99
CA GLN A 8 -5.11 67.93 -9.77
C GLN A 8 -3.83 67.10 -9.63
N VAL A 9 -2.67 67.77 -9.58
CA VAL A 9 -1.36 67.12 -9.40
C VAL A 9 -1.27 66.43 -8.04
N THR A 10 -1.73 67.08 -6.97
CA THR A 10 -1.75 66.51 -5.61
C THR A 10 -2.74 65.35 -5.43
N LEU A 11 -3.80 65.29 -6.23
CA LEU A 11 -4.78 64.20 -6.19
C LEU A 11 -4.27 62.95 -6.93
N LEU A 12 -3.58 63.13 -8.05
CA LEU A 12 -2.92 62.06 -8.81
C LEU A 12 -1.77 61.41 -8.03
N GLU A 13 -0.96 62.20 -7.34
CA GLU A 13 0.15 61.70 -6.52
C GLU A 13 -0.35 60.85 -5.32
N ASN A 14 -1.43 61.30 -4.66
CA ASN A 14 -2.07 60.56 -3.58
C ASN A 14 -2.73 59.25 -4.03
N GLN A 15 -3.25 59.17 -5.26
CA GLN A 15 -3.82 57.93 -5.80
C GLN A 15 -2.75 56.90 -6.22
N SER A 16 -1.59 57.36 -6.70
CA SER A 16 -0.44 56.51 -7.04
C SER A 16 0.19 55.89 -5.77
N SER A 17 0.35 56.70 -4.71
CA SER A 17 0.90 56.25 -3.42
C SER A 17 0.01 55.18 -2.76
N ARG A 18 -1.31 55.40 -2.71
CA ARG A 18 -2.28 54.44 -2.11
C ARG A 18 -2.32 53.07 -2.78
N LYS A 19 -1.99 52.95 -4.07
CA LYS A 19 -1.95 51.65 -4.78
C LYS A 19 -0.69 50.85 -4.44
N LYS A 20 0.45 51.52 -4.31
CA LYS A 20 1.73 50.89 -3.91
C LYS A 20 1.70 50.37 -2.48
N THR A 21 1.09 51.11 -1.55
CA THR A 21 0.95 50.66 -0.15
C THR A 21 0.06 49.42 -0.04
N LYS A 22 -1.02 49.32 -0.83
CA LYS A 22 -1.93 48.17 -0.82
C LYS A 22 -1.24 46.88 -1.28
N LEU A 23 -0.42 46.96 -2.34
CA LEU A 23 0.31 45.80 -2.84
C LEU A 23 1.36 45.32 -1.83
N PHE A 24 2.04 46.26 -1.16
CA PHE A 24 3.00 45.96 -0.11
C PHE A 24 2.35 45.22 1.07
N PHE A 25 1.17 45.67 1.52
CA PHE A 25 0.42 44.98 2.58
C PHE A 25 0.02 43.56 2.15
N ILE A 26 -0.47 43.36 0.93
CA ILE A 26 -0.85 42.03 0.44
C ILE A 26 0.36 41.08 0.44
N LEU A 27 1.51 41.53 -0.08
CA LEU A 27 2.73 40.72 -0.12
C LEU A 27 3.23 40.39 1.30
N PHE A 28 3.21 41.37 2.19
CA PHE A 28 3.60 41.22 3.59
C PHE A 28 2.70 40.20 4.32
N PHE A 29 1.40 40.24 4.08
CA PHE A 29 0.46 39.27 4.65
C PHE A 29 0.70 37.85 4.12
N ILE A 30 1.03 37.66 2.84
CA ILE A 30 1.36 36.35 2.27
C ILE A 30 2.60 35.77 2.96
N ILE A 31 3.65 36.58 3.15
CA ILE A 31 4.89 36.15 3.80
C ILE A 31 4.63 35.73 5.25
N ILE A 32 3.92 36.55 6.02
CA ILE A 32 3.56 36.23 7.41
C ILE A 32 2.72 34.95 7.47
N PHE A 33 1.76 34.79 6.56
CA PHE A 33 0.91 33.61 6.52
C PHE A 33 1.72 32.33 6.25
N THR A 34 2.68 32.38 5.31
CA THR A 34 3.58 31.24 5.06
C THR A 34 4.47 30.91 6.27
N LEU A 35 4.98 31.91 6.98
CA LEU A 35 5.78 31.70 8.19
C LEU A 35 4.96 31.09 9.33
N ILE A 36 3.73 31.58 9.56
CA ILE A 36 2.83 31.03 10.58
C ILE A 36 2.51 29.57 10.29
N ILE A 37 2.21 29.22 9.03
CA ILE A 37 1.99 27.82 8.63
C ILE A 37 3.24 26.98 8.91
N SER A 38 4.43 27.47 8.55
CA SER A 38 5.69 26.75 8.79
C SER A 38 5.96 26.52 10.27
N VAL A 39 5.72 27.52 11.12
CA VAL A 39 5.92 27.43 12.58
C VAL A 39 4.90 26.51 13.22
N ILE A 40 3.64 26.56 12.79
CA ILE A 40 2.58 25.64 13.25
C ILE A 40 2.97 24.20 12.90
N ILE A 41 3.34 23.92 11.65
CA ILE A 41 3.80 22.58 11.24
C ILE A 41 4.98 22.14 12.12
N SER A 42 5.99 22.99 12.30
CA SER A 42 7.19 22.67 13.09
C SER A 42 6.92 22.49 14.59
N ALA A 43 6.00 23.25 15.17
CA ALA A 43 5.62 23.14 16.58
C ALA A 43 4.79 21.87 16.82
N PHE A 44 3.87 21.53 15.91
CA PHE A 44 3.07 20.32 16.02
C PHE A 44 3.86 19.04 15.75
N THR A 45 4.97 19.09 15.00
CA THR A 45 5.91 17.97 14.87
C THR A 45 6.71 17.69 16.15
N VAL A 46 6.92 18.69 17.01
CA VAL A 46 7.74 18.55 18.24
C VAL A 46 6.88 18.24 19.48
N LEU A 47 5.61 18.65 19.51
CA LEU A 47 4.78 18.67 20.74
C LEU A 47 3.77 17.52 20.91
N LYS A 48 3.63 16.57 19.98
CA LYS A 48 2.66 15.47 20.10
C LYS A 48 3.28 14.08 20.00
N PHE A 49 4.01 13.69 21.05
CA PHE A 49 4.18 12.28 21.40
C PHE A 49 3.74 12.02 22.85
N PRO A 50 2.43 11.82 23.11
CA PRO A 50 2.01 11.05 24.27
C PRO A 50 2.08 9.55 23.94
N PRO A 51 2.74 8.72 24.78
CA PRO A 51 2.88 7.30 24.54
C PRO A 51 1.65 6.57 25.08
N GLN A 52 0.55 6.46 24.33
CA GLN A 52 -0.52 5.52 24.68
C GLN A 52 -1.45 5.23 23.50
N SER A 53 -1.70 3.94 23.28
CA SER A 53 -2.59 3.30 22.27
C SER A 53 -2.08 3.08 20.83
N LEU A 54 -0.77 2.86 20.65
CA LEU A 54 -0.17 2.60 19.32
C LEU A 54 -0.34 1.16 18.77
N SER A 55 -0.76 0.15 19.54
CA SER A 55 -0.54 -1.24 19.12
C SER A 55 -1.45 -1.72 17.96
N ALA A 56 -2.71 -1.32 17.90
CA ALA A 56 -3.63 -1.83 16.86
C ALA A 56 -3.54 -1.05 15.53
N ASN A 57 -3.38 0.29 15.59
CA ASN A 57 -3.40 1.13 14.39
C ASN A 57 -2.06 1.18 13.63
N VAL A 58 -0.93 0.94 14.30
CA VAL A 58 0.40 0.94 13.68
C VAL A 58 0.62 -0.31 12.82
N ILE A 59 0.05 -1.44 13.23
CA ILE A 59 0.10 -2.72 12.48
C ILE A 59 -0.69 -2.61 11.17
N VAL A 60 -1.84 -1.92 11.19
CA VAL A 60 -2.64 -1.67 9.98
C VAL A 60 -1.92 -0.72 9.01
N MET A 61 -1.16 0.26 9.52
CA MET A 61 -0.44 1.23 8.67
C MET A 61 0.84 0.70 8.02
N THR A 62 1.50 -0.33 8.59
CA THR A 62 2.80 -0.83 8.12
C THR A 62 2.71 -1.94 7.06
N LEU A 63 1.61 -2.70 7.02
CA LEU A 63 1.43 -3.83 6.08
C LEU A 63 0.53 -3.51 4.88
N GLN A 64 -0.33 -2.50 5.03
CA GLN A 64 -1.15 -2.00 3.93
C GLN A 64 -0.31 -1.56 2.71
N PRO A 65 0.88 -0.95 2.84
CA PRO A 65 1.75 -0.62 1.71
C PRO A 65 2.14 -1.84 0.87
N ALA A 66 2.49 -2.96 1.53
CA ALA A 66 2.87 -4.19 0.84
C ALA A 66 1.72 -4.78 0.01
N CYS A 67 0.48 -4.73 0.51
CA CYS A 67 -0.67 -5.17 -0.30
C CYS A 67 -1.12 -4.13 -1.32
N ARG A 68 -0.89 -2.82 -1.09
CA ARG A 68 -1.16 -1.76 -2.08
C ARG A 68 -0.30 -1.90 -3.31
N VAL A 69 0.91 -2.43 -3.17
CA VAL A 69 1.77 -2.69 -4.33
C VAL A 69 1.42 -4.00 -5.03
N THR A 70 0.45 -4.78 -4.54
CA THR A 70 -0.03 -6.00 -5.22
C THR A 70 -1.25 -5.76 -6.08
N HIS A 71 -1.31 -6.39 -7.25
CA HIS A 71 -2.53 -6.37 -8.10
C HIS A 71 -3.74 -7.04 -7.43
N GLN A 72 -3.52 -7.88 -6.41
CA GLN A 72 -4.58 -8.57 -5.67
C GLN A 72 -4.61 -8.16 -4.19
N TYR A 73 -4.98 -6.89 -3.97
CA TYR A 73 -5.08 -6.27 -2.65
C TYR A 73 -5.89 -7.10 -1.63
N TYR A 74 -7.10 -7.57 -1.99
CA TYR A 74 -7.99 -8.25 -1.04
C TYR A 74 -7.46 -9.63 -0.59
N PRO A 75 -7.00 -10.52 -1.50
CA PRO A 75 -6.30 -11.74 -1.12
C PRO A 75 -5.04 -11.49 -0.27
N CYS A 76 -4.23 -10.49 -0.63
CA CYS A 76 -3.03 -10.12 0.12
C CYS A 76 -3.36 -9.66 1.55
N ASN A 77 -4.39 -8.81 1.70
CA ASN A 77 -4.80 -8.32 3.01
C ASN A 77 -5.33 -9.45 3.91
N ARG A 78 -6.00 -10.44 3.32
CA ARG A 78 -6.54 -11.61 4.06
C ARG A 78 -5.45 -12.59 4.50
N SER A 79 -4.26 -12.58 3.89
CA SER A 79 -3.12 -13.41 4.31
C SER A 79 -2.30 -12.83 5.47
N LEU A 80 -2.49 -11.55 5.79
CA LEU A 80 -1.78 -10.83 6.85
C LEU A 80 -2.30 -10.94 8.30
N PRO A 81 -3.47 -11.55 8.65
CA PRO A 81 -3.99 -11.55 10.02
C PRO A 81 -3.04 -12.10 11.10
N SER A 82 -2.02 -12.90 10.75
CA SER A 82 -1.04 -13.41 11.73
C SER A 82 -0.15 -12.33 12.38
N LEU A 83 -0.19 -11.09 11.90
CA LEU A 83 0.60 -9.97 12.41
C LEU A 83 -0.07 -9.16 13.53
N GLN A 84 -1.36 -9.40 13.81
CA GLN A 84 -2.10 -8.64 14.85
C GLN A 84 -1.53 -8.79 16.27
N ASN A 85 -0.73 -9.83 16.52
CA ASN A 85 -0.13 -10.09 17.83
C ASN A 85 1.29 -9.50 18.00
N HIS A 86 1.86 -8.82 17.00
CA HIS A 86 3.21 -8.27 17.09
C HIS A 86 3.17 -6.80 17.50
N THR A 87 3.49 -6.52 18.76
CA THR A 87 3.57 -5.17 19.37
C THR A 87 4.82 -4.37 18.97
N HIS A 88 5.65 -4.89 18.08
CA HIS A 88 6.92 -4.28 17.67
C HIS A 88 6.85 -3.72 16.23
N LYS A 89 7.78 -2.81 15.90
CA LYS A 89 7.94 -2.27 14.54
C LYS A 89 8.08 -3.44 13.55
N ILE A 90 7.14 -3.56 12.64
CA ILE A 90 7.17 -4.57 11.58
C ILE A 90 8.22 -4.13 10.57
N HIS A 91 9.26 -4.93 10.40
CA HIS A 91 10.29 -4.68 9.40
C HIS A 91 9.81 -5.17 8.02
N PRO A 92 10.27 -4.55 6.92
CA PRO A 92 10.00 -5.03 5.57
C PRO A 92 10.35 -6.53 5.39
N SER A 93 11.41 -7.01 6.06
CA SER A 93 11.79 -8.42 6.14
C SER A 93 10.68 -9.33 6.69
N ASP A 94 9.94 -8.88 7.69
CA ASP A 94 8.81 -9.62 8.26
C ASP A 94 7.73 -9.86 7.20
N THR A 95 7.43 -8.82 6.40
CA THR A 95 6.43 -8.89 5.33
C THR A 95 6.76 -9.98 4.30
N VAL A 96 8.04 -10.08 3.91
CA VAL A 96 8.51 -11.15 3.02
C VAL A 96 8.34 -12.51 3.68
N GLY A 97 8.79 -12.67 4.93
CA GLY A 97 8.67 -13.90 5.69
C GLY A 97 7.22 -14.40 5.79
N PHE A 98 6.27 -13.50 6.08
CA PHE A 98 4.84 -13.84 6.14
C PHE A 98 4.28 -14.21 4.77
N SER A 99 4.69 -13.51 3.72
CA SER A 99 4.26 -13.81 2.36
C SER A 99 4.66 -15.22 1.94
N ILE A 100 5.93 -15.61 2.16
CA ILE A 100 6.43 -16.96 1.88
C ILE A 100 5.73 -18.01 2.74
N ARG A 101 5.51 -17.73 4.04
CA ARG A 101 4.78 -18.64 4.94
C ARG A 101 3.33 -18.86 4.51
N SER A 102 2.68 -17.83 3.96
CA SER A 102 1.33 -17.93 3.41
C SER A 102 1.28 -18.84 2.18
N VAL A 103 2.26 -18.73 1.28
CA VAL A 103 2.41 -19.65 0.13
C VAL A 103 2.60 -21.07 0.61
N PHE A 104 3.54 -21.30 1.54
CA PHE A 104 3.76 -22.63 2.11
C PHE A 104 2.48 -23.21 2.72
N HIS A 105 1.75 -22.43 3.51
CA HIS A 105 0.50 -22.89 4.12
C HIS A 105 -0.50 -23.33 3.06
N GLU A 106 -0.77 -22.50 2.05
CA GLU A 106 -1.70 -22.88 0.98
C GLU A 106 -1.23 -24.13 0.24
N PHE A 107 0.07 -24.24 -0.10
CA PHE A 107 0.63 -25.43 -0.76
C PHE A 107 0.51 -26.70 0.09
N SER A 108 0.70 -26.60 1.41
CA SER A 108 0.52 -27.73 2.34
C SER A 108 -0.90 -28.29 2.31
N THR A 109 -1.90 -27.43 2.07
CA THR A 109 -3.31 -27.85 2.01
C THR A 109 -3.72 -28.43 0.66
N ILE A 110 -3.02 -28.07 -0.43
CA ILE A 110 -3.40 -28.47 -1.80
C ILE A 110 -2.56 -29.61 -2.37
N SER A 111 -1.33 -29.83 -1.89
CA SER A 111 -0.37 -30.75 -2.50
C SER A 111 -0.87 -32.20 -2.60
N THR A 112 -1.67 -32.64 -1.63
CA THR A 112 -2.24 -34.01 -1.60
C THR A 112 -3.54 -34.17 -2.40
N LEU A 113 -4.16 -33.06 -2.86
CA LEU A 113 -5.47 -33.12 -3.52
C LEU A 113 -5.44 -33.84 -4.87
N PRO A 114 -4.45 -33.62 -5.77
CA PRO A 114 -4.41 -34.33 -7.04
C PRO A 114 -4.27 -35.84 -6.85
N GLN A 115 -3.38 -36.28 -5.94
CA GLN A 115 -3.19 -37.70 -5.62
C GLN A 115 -4.47 -38.35 -5.04
N LYS A 116 -5.16 -37.66 -4.12
CA LYS A 116 -6.45 -38.11 -3.57
C LYS A 116 -7.55 -38.24 -4.61
N LEU A 117 -7.48 -37.48 -5.70
CA LEU A 117 -8.40 -37.60 -6.83
C LEU A 117 -7.95 -38.73 -7.77
N ALA A 118 -6.64 -38.88 -8.00
CA ALA A 118 -6.06 -39.93 -8.83
C ALA A 118 -6.39 -41.33 -8.32
N SER A 119 -6.46 -41.52 -6.99
CA SER A 119 -6.86 -42.81 -6.39
C SER A 119 -8.32 -43.18 -6.58
N LYS A 120 -9.15 -42.27 -7.11
CA LYS A 120 -10.59 -42.46 -7.36
C LYS A 120 -10.95 -42.46 -8.84
N ILE A 121 -9.95 -42.49 -9.71
CA ILE A 121 -10.11 -42.41 -11.17
C ILE A 121 -9.23 -43.48 -11.81
N ASP A 122 -9.85 -44.35 -12.61
CA ASP A 122 -9.16 -45.38 -13.40
C ASP A 122 -8.94 -45.00 -14.88
N ASN A 123 -9.17 -43.73 -15.23
CA ASN A 123 -8.91 -43.24 -16.58
C ASN A 123 -7.41 -43.05 -16.81
N ASN A 124 -6.87 -43.79 -17.78
CA ASN A 124 -5.45 -43.84 -18.14
C ASN A 124 -4.87 -42.49 -18.61
N ASN A 125 -5.69 -41.52 -19.02
CA ASN A 125 -5.24 -40.20 -19.44
C ASN A 125 -5.31 -39.16 -18.30
N ILE A 126 -6.22 -39.35 -17.35
CA ILE A 126 -6.44 -38.39 -16.25
C ILE A 126 -5.53 -38.69 -15.06
N LYS A 127 -5.36 -39.98 -14.74
CA LYS A 127 -4.59 -40.43 -13.58
C LYS A 127 -3.12 -39.97 -13.66
N PRO A 128 -2.41 -40.07 -14.80
CA PRO A 128 -1.06 -39.54 -14.93
C PRO A 128 -0.99 -38.03 -14.71
N ALA A 129 -1.87 -37.25 -15.34
CA ALA A 129 -1.88 -35.79 -15.20
C ALA A 129 -2.09 -35.33 -13.73
N LEU A 130 -2.91 -36.07 -12.96
CA LEU A 130 -3.08 -35.81 -11.53
C LEU A 130 -1.83 -36.17 -10.72
N ILE A 131 -1.14 -37.25 -11.07
CA ILE A 131 0.12 -37.65 -10.42
C ILE A 131 1.23 -36.63 -10.73
N ASP A 132 1.35 -36.20 -11.99
CA ASP A 132 2.32 -35.19 -12.39
C ASP A 132 2.07 -33.85 -11.68
N CYS A 133 0.80 -33.42 -11.61
CA CYS A 133 0.45 -32.25 -10.83
C CYS A 133 0.80 -32.42 -9.34
N HIS A 134 0.52 -33.58 -8.74
CA HIS A 134 0.90 -33.85 -7.35
C HIS A 134 2.41 -33.70 -7.14
N ASN A 135 3.23 -34.28 -8.02
CA ASN A 135 4.68 -34.22 -7.94
C ASN A 135 5.18 -32.76 -8.04
N LEU A 136 4.64 -31.97 -8.97
CA LEU A 136 4.97 -30.55 -9.11
C LEU A 136 4.63 -29.73 -7.85
N LEU A 137 3.48 -30.00 -7.21
CA LEU A 137 3.07 -29.30 -5.99
C LEU A 137 3.89 -29.74 -4.77
N ILE A 138 4.24 -31.02 -4.66
CA ILE A 138 5.09 -31.53 -3.58
C ILE A 138 6.52 -31.01 -3.70
N ASP A 139 7.09 -31.01 -4.91
CA ASP A 139 8.40 -30.41 -5.17
C ASP A 139 8.42 -28.94 -4.74
N SER A 140 7.41 -28.16 -5.16
CA SER A 140 7.25 -26.77 -4.75
C SER A 140 7.15 -26.62 -3.23
N LEU A 141 6.36 -27.48 -2.55
CA LEU A 141 6.22 -27.48 -1.10
C LEU A 141 7.54 -27.80 -0.38
N ASN A 142 8.31 -28.74 -0.89
CA ASN A 142 9.61 -29.11 -0.33
C ASN A 142 10.63 -27.97 -0.44
N GLN A 143 10.65 -27.28 -1.58
CA GLN A 143 11.51 -26.10 -1.76
C GLN A 143 11.08 -24.95 -0.84
N LEU A 144 9.76 -24.71 -0.71
CA LEU A 144 9.19 -23.74 0.23
C LEU A 144 9.57 -24.07 1.69
N ASN A 145 9.48 -25.33 2.10
CA ASN A 145 9.85 -25.77 3.45
C ASN A 145 11.30 -25.43 3.78
N ARG A 146 12.22 -25.67 2.85
CA ARG A 146 13.65 -25.34 3.01
C ARG A 146 13.87 -23.84 3.18
N SER A 147 13.02 -23.01 2.57
CA SER A 147 13.10 -21.54 2.70
C SER A 147 12.48 -21.00 4.00
N GLN A 148 11.69 -21.78 4.74
CA GLN A 148 11.04 -21.30 5.98
C GLN A 148 11.99 -21.13 7.17
N ASN A 149 13.12 -21.82 7.15
CA ASN A 149 14.13 -21.77 8.22
C ASN A 149 15.14 -20.63 8.02
N VAL A 150 14.97 -19.80 7.00
CA VAL A 150 15.81 -18.62 6.79
C VAL A 150 15.27 -17.53 7.71
N GLU A 151 15.92 -17.38 8.86
CA GLU A 151 15.69 -16.24 9.74
C GLU A 151 16.20 -15.00 9.00
N ILE A 152 15.29 -14.12 8.58
CA ILE A 152 15.62 -12.89 7.84
C ILE A 152 16.12 -11.86 8.86
N ILE A 153 17.30 -12.12 9.41
CA ILE A 153 17.94 -11.30 10.46
C ILE A 153 18.50 -10.01 9.85
N ASP A 154 18.94 -10.07 8.60
CA ASP A 154 19.35 -8.90 7.82
C ASP A 154 19.05 -9.11 6.33
N TYR A 155 18.69 -8.04 5.65
CA TYR A 155 18.14 -8.09 4.30
C TYR A 155 19.27 -8.20 3.25
N ASP A 156 19.71 -9.43 2.98
CA ASP A 156 20.71 -9.70 1.94
C ASP A 156 20.05 -9.71 0.55
N GLU A 157 20.51 -8.85 -0.37
CA GLU A 157 20.04 -8.79 -1.77
C GLU A 157 20.08 -10.18 -2.44
N LYS A 158 21.07 -10.99 -2.08
CA LYS A 158 21.18 -12.37 -2.56
C LYS A 158 20.01 -13.23 -2.07
N MET A 159 19.60 -13.10 -0.80
CA MET A 159 18.44 -13.82 -0.26
C MET A 159 17.16 -13.45 -1.00
N VAL A 160 16.95 -12.17 -1.28
CA VAL A 160 15.78 -11.69 -2.05
C VAL A 160 15.78 -12.31 -3.43
N LYS A 161 16.93 -12.30 -4.10
CA LYS A 161 17.11 -12.90 -5.43
C LYS A 161 16.79 -14.39 -5.40
N ASP A 162 17.29 -15.12 -4.41
CA ASP A 162 17.05 -16.55 -4.23
C ASP A 162 15.57 -16.85 -3.98
N LEU A 163 14.90 -16.06 -3.13
CA LEU A 163 13.46 -16.16 -2.90
C LEU A 163 12.65 -15.81 -4.17
N ARG A 164 13.10 -14.85 -4.98
CA ARG A 164 12.46 -14.49 -6.25
C ARG A 164 12.55 -15.63 -7.25
N ILE A 165 13.71 -16.28 -7.35
CA ILE A 165 13.93 -17.47 -8.18
C ILE A 165 13.03 -18.62 -7.70
N LEU A 166 13.01 -18.88 -6.38
CA LEU A 166 12.15 -19.90 -5.79
C LEU A 166 10.68 -19.66 -6.10
N MET A 167 10.17 -18.45 -5.87
CA MET A 167 8.75 -18.14 -6.17
C MET A 167 8.44 -18.24 -7.66
N ALA A 168 9.38 -17.89 -8.55
CA ALA A 168 9.21 -18.05 -9.98
C ALA A 168 9.13 -19.54 -10.39
N GLN A 169 9.92 -20.40 -9.75
CA GLN A 169 9.84 -21.86 -9.94
C GLN A 169 8.50 -22.41 -9.44
N VAL A 170 8.06 -22.02 -8.24
CA VAL A 170 6.75 -22.41 -7.68
C VAL A 170 5.61 -21.96 -8.60
N LYS A 171 5.68 -20.74 -9.15
CA LYS A 171 4.72 -20.22 -10.14
C LYS A 171 4.70 -21.10 -11.39
N ASN A 172 5.86 -21.45 -11.94
CA ASN A 172 5.96 -22.29 -13.13
C ASN A 172 5.40 -23.70 -12.90
N ASN A 173 5.73 -24.32 -11.75
CA ASN A 173 5.19 -25.63 -11.37
C ASN A 173 3.66 -25.59 -11.22
N THR A 174 3.13 -24.51 -10.64
CA THR A 174 1.68 -24.29 -10.53
C THR A 174 1.02 -24.20 -11.89
N ALA A 175 1.60 -23.42 -12.81
CA ALA A 175 1.09 -23.27 -14.18
C ALA A 175 1.11 -24.60 -14.93
N LYS A 176 2.25 -25.32 -14.92
CA LYS A 176 2.38 -26.65 -15.54
C LYS A 176 1.36 -27.65 -15.02
N CYS A 177 1.10 -27.67 -13.70
CA CYS A 177 0.03 -28.51 -13.16
C CYS A 177 -1.33 -28.11 -13.76
N LEU A 178 -1.68 -26.81 -13.76
CA LEU A 178 -2.97 -26.34 -14.27
C LEU A 178 -3.17 -26.69 -15.76
N ASP A 179 -2.12 -26.52 -16.56
CA ASP A 179 -2.12 -26.85 -17.99
C ASP A 179 -2.30 -28.36 -18.21
N GLY A 180 -1.60 -29.20 -17.43
CA GLY A 180 -1.78 -30.65 -17.47
C GLY A 180 -3.18 -31.10 -17.08
N LEU A 181 -3.79 -30.46 -16.07
CA LEU A 181 -5.18 -30.72 -15.70
C LEU A 181 -6.16 -30.29 -16.79
N ASP A 182 -5.87 -29.23 -17.54
CA ASP A 182 -6.72 -28.79 -18.65
C ASP A 182 -6.66 -29.73 -19.84
N ALA A 183 -5.46 -30.20 -20.19
CA ALA A 183 -5.28 -31.23 -21.21
C ALA A 183 -6.04 -32.52 -20.84
N ALA A 184 -5.94 -32.96 -19.58
CA ALA A 184 -6.67 -34.14 -19.11
C ALA A 184 -8.19 -33.95 -19.08
N ALA A 185 -8.68 -32.74 -18.77
CA ALA A 185 -10.10 -32.44 -18.75
C ALA A 185 -10.75 -32.54 -20.14
N ALA A 186 -10.00 -32.27 -21.22
CA ALA A 186 -10.50 -32.39 -22.58
C ALA A 186 -10.88 -33.84 -22.97
N ALA A 187 -10.28 -34.84 -22.31
CA ALA A 187 -10.55 -36.27 -22.53
C ALA A 187 -11.40 -36.91 -21.41
N ALA A 188 -11.97 -36.11 -20.52
CA ALA A 188 -12.62 -36.59 -19.30
C ALA A 188 -14.16 -36.68 -19.42
N ALA A 189 -14.75 -37.63 -18.70
CA ALA A 189 -16.21 -37.69 -18.55
C ALA A 189 -16.73 -36.50 -17.71
N PRO A 190 -17.98 -36.04 -17.87
CA PRO A 190 -18.53 -34.88 -17.16
C PRO A 190 -18.32 -34.90 -15.64
N GLN A 191 -18.53 -36.06 -14.99
CA GLN A 191 -18.30 -36.23 -13.55
C GLN A 191 -16.84 -36.02 -13.12
N GLN A 192 -15.87 -36.39 -13.97
CA GLN A 192 -14.45 -36.23 -13.71
C GLN A 192 -14.04 -34.76 -13.88
N ILE A 193 -14.58 -34.08 -14.90
CA ILE A 193 -14.39 -32.64 -15.13
C ILE A 193 -14.81 -31.84 -13.88
N VAL A 194 -15.96 -32.13 -13.29
CA VAL A 194 -16.45 -31.43 -12.09
C VAL A 194 -15.48 -31.61 -10.91
N ARG A 195 -14.98 -32.83 -10.69
CA ARG A 195 -14.02 -33.11 -9.61
C ARG A 195 -12.67 -32.42 -9.84
N MET A 196 -12.15 -32.46 -11.07
CA MET A 196 -10.92 -31.78 -11.46
C MET A 196 -11.05 -30.26 -11.33
N LYS A 197 -12.21 -29.68 -11.70
CA LYS A 197 -12.49 -28.24 -11.54
C LYS A 197 -12.33 -27.79 -10.09
N LYS A 198 -12.77 -28.59 -9.11
CA LYS A 198 -12.59 -28.28 -7.68
C LYS A 198 -11.13 -28.24 -7.26
N VAL A 199 -10.32 -29.20 -7.72
CA VAL A 199 -8.87 -29.23 -7.49
C VAL A 199 -8.21 -28.02 -8.15
N LYS A 200 -8.51 -27.77 -9.43
CA LYS A 200 -8.01 -26.65 -10.22
C LYS A 200 -8.28 -25.30 -9.55
N MET A 201 -9.48 -25.08 -9.03
CA MET A 201 -9.83 -23.84 -8.32
C MET A 201 -8.97 -23.61 -7.07
N ARG A 202 -8.69 -24.66 -6.29
CA ARG A 202 -7.82 -24.54 -5.11
C ARG A 202 -6.37 -24.26 -5.49
N ILE A 203 -5.88 -24.88 -6.55
CA ILE A 203 -4.52 -24.63 -7.07
C ILE A 203 -4.40 -23.20 -7.61
N LYS A 204 -5.39 -22.71 -8.36
CA LYS A 204 -5.47 -21.31 -8.79
C LYS A 204 -5.46 -20.35 -7.60
N LYS A 205 -6.22 -20.66 -6.55
CA LYS A 205 -6.21 -19.88 -5.31
C LYS A 205 -4.81 -19.83 -4.71
N ALA A 206 -4.11 -20.96 -4.57
CA ALA A 206 -2.74 -20.95 -4.06
C ALA A 206 -1.77 -20.17 -4.97
N GLY A 207 -1.94 -20.24 -6.29
CA GLY A 207 -1.16 -19.47 -7.26
C GLY A 207 -1.26 -17.95 -7.07
N ILE A 208 -2.39 -17.44 -6.57
CA ILE A 208 -2.54 -16.02 -6.20
C ILE A 208 -1.52 -15.61 -5.12
N TYR A 209 -1.33 -16.45 -4.10
CA TYR A 209 -0.38 -16.16 -3.03
C TYR A 209 1.04 -16.10 -3.58
N VAL A 210 1.39 -17.01 -4.49
CA VAL A 210 2.70 -17.01 -5.17
C VAL A 210 2.92 -15.70 -5.94
N LEU A 211 1.91 -15.25 -6.69
CA LEU A 211 1.98 -13.99 -7.43
C LEU A 211 2.13 -12.79 -6.50
N ASN A 212 1.39 -12.75 -5.40
CA ASN A 212 1.51 -11.70 -4.39
C ASN A 212 2.92 -11.69 -3.77
N SER A 213 3.49 -12.87 -3.46
CA SER A 213 4.85 -12.97 -2.93
C SER A 213 5.90 -12.50 -3.93
N LEU A 214 5.78 -12.85 -5.20
CA LEU A 214 6.66 -12.35 -6.26
C LEU A 214 6.61 -10.83 -6.35
N GLU A 215 5.42 -10.25 -6.36
CA GLU A 215 5.24 -8.81 -6.49
C GLU A 215 5.80 -8.04 -5.28
N ILE A 216 5.68 -8.60 -4.08
CA ILE A 216 6.34 -8.09 -2.86
C ILE A 216 7.87 -8.13 -3.03
N LEU A 217 8.42 -9.26 -3.47
CA LEU A 217 9.87 -9.41 -3.69
C LEU A 217 10.43 -8.51 -4.80
N GLU A 218 9.64 -8.20 -5.82
CA GLU A 218 10.01 -7.29 -6.91
C GLU A 218 9.97 -5.82 -6.48
N LYS A 219 9.01 -5.46 -5.62
CA LYS A 219 8.77 -4.07 -5.19
C LYS A 219 9.38 -3.78 -3.82
N MET A 220 10.26 -4.64 -3.32
CA MET A 220 10.78 -4.51 -1.97
C MET A 220 11.40 -3.14 -1.68
N GLY A 221 12.28 -2.62 -2.53
CA GLY A 221 12.91 -1.32 -2.29
C GLY A 221 11.89 -0.19 -2.12
N LYS A 222 10.73 -0.28 -2.78
CA LYS A 222 9.60 0.66 -2.58
C LYS A 222 8.87 0.43 -1.26
N ILE A 223 8.75 -0.83 -0.83
CA ILE A 223 8.15 -1.17 0.48
C ILE A 223 9.05 -0.66 1.61
N GLU A 224 10.36 -0.77 1.47
CA GLU A 224 11.34 -0.22 2.40
C GLU A 224 11.24 1.31 2.48
N GLU A 225 11.20 2.00 1.35
CA GLU A 225 11.00 3.46 1.27
C GLU A 225 9.68 3.90 1.93
N MET A 226 8.58 3.16 1.70
CA MET A 226 7.28 3.44 2.32
C MET A 226 7.25 3.13 3.82
N SER A 227 8.10 2.21 4.29
CA SER A 227 8.18 1.78 5.69
C SER A 227 9.14 2.64 6.51
N ASP A 228 9.93 3.52 5.86
CA ASP A 228 10.75 4.51 6.54
C ASP A 228 9.83 5.41 7.41
N PRO A 229 10.10 5.52 8.73
CA PRO A 229 9.30 6.34 9.64
C PRO A 229 9.15 7.79 9.18
N ASN A 230 10.09 8.33 8.39
CA ASN A 230 9.97 9.66 7.82
C ASN A 230 8.80 9.76 6.82
N PHE A 231 8.56 8.71 6.02
CA PHE A 231 7.47 8.67 5.04
C PHE A 231 6.12 8.30 5.65
N GLY A 232 6.10 7.34 6.58
CA GLY A 232 4.90 6.92 7.30
C GLY A 232 4.31 8.02 8.17
N SER A 233 5.15 8.87 8.78
CA SER A 233 4.72 10.04 9.57
C SER A 233 4.01 11.09 8.70
N ILE A 234 4.50 11.33 7.49
CA ILE A 234 3.91 12.30 6.55
C ILE A 234 2.55 11.80 6.04
N LEU A 235 2.44 10.54 5.64
CA LEU A 235 1.19 9.99 5.10
C LEU A 235 0.14 9.71 6.19
N GLY A 236 0.57 9.24 7.37
CA GLY A 236 -0.29 8.98 8.51
C GLY A 236 -0.89 10.26 9.12
N SER A 237 -0.11 11.34 9.17
CA SER A 237 -0.60 12.67 9.60
C SER A 237 -1.63 13.24 8.62
N PHE A 238 -1.44 13.03 7.31
CA PHE A 238 -2.40 13.45 6.29
C PHE A 238 -3.74 12.70 6.38
N MET A 239 -3.72 11.40 6.68
CA MET A 239 -4.91 10.54 6.68
C MET A 239 -5.70 10.59 8.00
N LEU A 240 -5.06 10.82 9.16
CA LEU A 240 -5.75 10.89 10.45
C LEU A 240 -6.28 12.29 10.81
N HIS A 241 -5.75 13.36 10.20
CA HIS A 241 -6.25 14.72 10.41
C HIS A 241 -7.10 15.29 9.26
N GLY A 242 -7.09 14.70 8.07
CA GLY A 242 -8.08 14.99 7.01
C GLY A 242 -9.34 14.19 7.31
N VAL A 243 -10.50 14.76 7.62
CA VAL A 243 -11.25 15.69 6.77
C VAL A 243 -12.02 16.75 7.60
N GLY A 244 -12.14 16.56 8.92
CA GLY A 244 -13.02 17.39 9.77
C GLY A 244 -12.39 18.67 10.33
N SER A 245 -11.16 18.57 10.87
CA SER A 245 -10.55 19.68 11.63
C SER A 245 -9.96 20.77 10.72
N PHE A 246 -9.28 20.35 9.65
CA PHE A 246 -8.73 21.30 8.66
C PHE A 246 -9.82 22.08 7.93
N SER A 247 -10.98 21.48 7.67
CA SER A 247 -12.11 22.17 7.05
C SER A 247 -12.62 23.32 7.93
N LEU A 248 -12.70 23.12 9.25
CA LEU A 248 -13.21 24.15 10.17
C LEU A 248 -12.22 25.31 10.35
N GLN A 249 -10.94 25.01 10.52
CA GLN A 249 -9.89 26.04 10.61
C GLN A 249 -9.74 26.81 9.30
N TYR A 250 -9.81 26.13 8.15
CA TYR A 250 -9.78 26.79 6.85
C TYR A 250 -11.01 27.67 6.62
N LEU A 251 -12.21 27.18 6.96
CA LEU A 251 -13.45 27.96 6.88
C LEU A 251 -13.41 29.20 7.78
N ALA A 252 -12.90 29.06 9.01
CA ALA A 252 -12.74 30.18 9.94
C ALA A 252 -11.76 31.24 9.42
N MET A 253 -10.63 30.80 8.83
CA MET A 253 -9.65 31.71 8.23
C MET A 253 -10.20 32.42 7.00
N VAL A 254 -10.93 31.72 6.14
CA VAL A 254 -11.61 32.32 4.98
C VAL A 254 -12.68 33.32 5.42
N LEU A 255 -13.46 33.00 6.47
CA LEU A 255 -14.45 33.92 7.03
C LEU A 255 -13.81 35.18 7.64
N LEU A 256 -12.72 35.04 8.40
CA LEU A 256 -11.98 36.18 8.94
C LEU A 256 -11.39 37.04 7.83
N PHE A 257 -10.87 36.43 6.76
CA PHE A 257 -10.38 37.15 5.60
C PHE A 257 -11.50 37.92 4.88
N CYS A 258 -12.66 37.30 4.68
CA CYS A 258 -13.84 37.97 4.12
C CYS A 258 -14.29 39.16 4.99
N VAL A 259 -14.34 39.00 6.32
CA VAL A 259 -14.71 40.09 7.24
C VAL A 259 -13.70 41.24 7.20
N LEU A 260 -12.41 40.94 7.10
CA LEU A 260 -11.36 41.95 6.97
C LEU A 260 -11.46 42.71 5.65
N ILE A 261 -11.71 42.01 4.53
CA ILE A 261 -11.97 42.65 3.24
C ILE A 261 -13.21 43.54 3.36
N VAL A 262 -14.34 43.02 3.83
CA VAL A 262 -15.58 43.80 3.95
C VAL A 262 -15.36 45.03 4.83
N ARG A 263 -14.69 44.91 5.98
CA ARG A 263 -14.36 46.07 6.82
C ARG A 263 -13.47 47.08 6.11
N VAL A 264 -12.39 46.65 5.48
CA VAL A 264 -11.44 47.55 4.80
C VAL A 264 -12.09 48.28 3.62
N PHE A 265 -13.04 47.64 2.94
CA PHE A 265 -13.76 48.23 1.81
C PHE A 265 -15.02 49.03 2.23
N MET A 266 -15.71 48.66 3.32
CA MET A 266 -16.89 49.37 3.83
C MET A 266 -16.55 50.57 4.72
N LEU A 267 -15.41 50.58 5.42
CA LEU A 267 -14.93 51.74 6.20
C LEU A 267 -14.33 52.87 5.32
N ARG A 268 -14.41 52.73 3.99
CA ARG A 268 -13.96 53.74 3.01
C ARG A 268 -15.11 54.38 2.22
N LYS A 269 -16.32 54.42 2.79
CA LYS A 269 -17.36 55.35 2.38
C LYS A 269 -17.43 56.51 3.36
#